data_AF-A0A970V9Q9-F1
#
_entry.id   AF-A0A970V9Q9-F1
#
_cell.length_a   1.000
_cell.length_b   1.000
_cell.length_c   1.000
_cell.angle_alpha   90.00
_cell.angle_beta   90.00
_cell.angle_gamma   90.00
#
_symmetry.space_group_name_H-M   'P 1'
#
loop_
_entity.id
_entity.type
_entity.pdbx_description
1 polymer ?
#
loop_
_entity_poly.entity_id
_entity_poly.type
_entity_poly.pdbx_seq_one_letter_code
_entity_poly.pdbx_strand_id
1 'polypeptide(L)'
;MTEEARSRSRQLLQERTRSAAEQLAGIARALKQSAEQCRQQEGQQAAGRVLEQAATGLEQLSDMLRQRDVDSLFDQAGSLLRRQPALFVGGAVAVGFLLSRFFKSSGVRQRDRGEYDEAYEGMAATPEEEASRRYVTGAHADPDEVAAGDRAADSAMPGGRDF
;
A
#
# COMPACT_ATOMS: atom_id res chain seq x y z
N MET A 1 -7.93 37.00 27.71
CA MET A 1 -7.32 35.66 27.53
C MET A 1 -7.53 35.06 26.14
N THR A 2 -8.63 35.33 25.44
CA THR A 2 -8.87 34.82 24.06
C THR A 2 -8.03 35.49 22.97
N GLU A 3 -7.52 36.71 23.17
CA GLU A 3 -6.71 37.44 22.17
C GLU A 3 -5.22 37.04 22.15
N GLU A 4 -4.63 36.75 23.30
CA GLU A 4 -3.21 36.33 23.41
C GLU A 4 -2.99 34.89 22.94
N ALA A 5 -3.97 34.01 23.19
CA ALA A 5 -3.98 32.68 22.61
C ALA A 5 -4.06 32.74 21.07
N ARG A 6 -4.85 33.69 20.53
CA ARG A 6 -5.03 33.85 19.09
C ARG A 6 -3.78 34.40 18.38
N SER A 7 -3.02 35.30 19.02
CA SER A 7 -1.82 35.90 18.40
C SER A 7 -0.65 34.93 18.31
N ARG A 8 -0.35 34.17 19.36
CA ARG A 8 0.68 33.12 19.34
C ARG A 8 0.32 31.98 18.38
N SER A 9 -0.94 31.56 18.36
CA SER A 9 -1.40 30.56 17.39
C SER A 9 -1.30 31.08 15.94
N ARG A 10 -1.64 32.35 15.69
CA ARG A 10 -1.53 32.93 14.33
C ARG A 10 -0.09 32.97 13.82
N GLN A 11 0.87 33.35 14.65
CA GLN A 11 2.29 33.43 14.25
C GLN A 11 2.86 32.04 13.96
N LEU A 12 2.60 31.06 14.84
CA LEU A 12 3.02 29.67 14.61
C LEU A 12 2.37 29.07 13.37
N LEU A 13 1.07 29.33 13.16
CA LEU A 13 0.37 28.86 11.96
C LEU A 13 0.90 29.53 10.69
N GLN A 14 1.23 30.82 10.73
CA GLN A 14 1.76 31.55 9.56
C GLN A 14 3.11 31.00 9.11
N GLU A 15 4.02 30.73 10.05
CA GLU A 15 5.32 30.12 9.80
C GLU A 15 5.18 28.72 9.19
N ARG A 16 4.30 27.89 9.80
CA ARG A 16 4.04 26.51 9.35
C ARG A 16 3.38 26.48 7.98
N THR A 17 2.41 27.36 7.72
CA THR A 17 1.75 27.48 6.41
C THR A 17 2.73 27.92 5.33
N ARG A 18 3.60 28.91 5.63
CA ARG A 18 4.61 29.37 4.68
C ARG A 18 5.61 28.26 4.34
N SER A 19 6.13 27.59 5.35
CA SER A 19 7.07 26.47 5.16
C SER A 19 6.42 25.31 4.40
N ALA A 20 5.14 25.03 4.64
CA ALA A 20 4.39 24.03 3.87
C ALA A 20 4.20 24.45 2.39
N ALA A 21 3.86 25.71 2.14
CA ALA A 21 3.73 26.24 0.78
C ALA A 21 5.05 26.15 -0.01
N GLU A 22 6.18 26.50 0.62
CA GLU A 22 7.51 26.41 0.01
C GLU A 22 7.89 24.96 -0.33
N GLN A 23 7.59 24.00 0.56
CA GLN A 23 7.80 22.57 0.30
C GLN A 23 6.94 22.06 -0.87
N LEU A 24 5.66 22.43 -0.90
CA LEU A 24 4.75 22.07 -1.99
C LEU A 24 5.21 22.63 -3.34
N ALA A 25 5.70 23.87 -3.36
CA ALA A 25 6.25 24.48 -4.57
C ALA A 25 7.53 23.76 -5.06
N GLY A 26 8.38 23.30 -4.14
CA GLY A 26 9.54 22.48 -4.47
C GLY A 26 9.17 21.16 -5.14
N ILE A 27 8.14 20.48 -4.60
CA ILE A 27 7.62 19.23 -5.15
C ILE A 27 6.99 19.47 -6.53
N ALA A 28 6.19 20.53 -6.69
CA ALA A 28 5.59 20.89 -7.99
C ALA A 28 6.65 21.10 -9.09
N ARG A 29 7.75 21.79 -8.75
CA ARG A 29 8.87 22.00 -9.68
C ARG A 29 9.55 20.69 -10.07
N ALA A 30 9.78 19.81 -9.10
CA ALA A 30 10.36 18.49 -9.37
C ALA A 30 9.45 17.65 -10.28
N LEU A 31 8.14 17.62 -10.02
CA LEU A 31 7.18 16.94 -10.88
C LEU A 31 7.15 17.52 -12.29
N LYS A 32 7.19 18.85 -12.43
CA LYS A 32 7.21 19.51 -13.74
C LYS A 32 8.45 19.13 -14.54
N GLN A 33 9.62 19.09 -13.90
CA GLN A 33 10.86 18.63 -14.52
C GLN A 33 10.77 17.16 -14.95
N SER A 34 10.21 16.28 -14.12
CA SER A 34 9.97 14.88 -14.49
C SER A 34 8.92 14.72 -15.59
N ALA A 35 7.89 15.56 -15.62
CA ALA A 35 6.88 15.58 -16.68
C ALA A 35 7.52 15.96 -18.02
N GLU A 36 8.37 16.99 -18.02
CA GLU A 36 9.15 17.39 -19.19
C GLU A 36 10.05 16.25 -19.70
N GLN A 37 10.66 15.47 -18.80
CA GLN A 37 11.43 14.28 -19.17
C GLN A 37 10.55 13.16 -19.75
N CYS A 38 9.38 12.89 -19.16
CA CYS A 38 8.42 11.90 -19.68
C CYS A 38 7.85 12.28 -21.05
N ARG A 39 7.64 13.58 -21.32
CA ARG A 39 7.17 14.04 -22.64
C ARG A 39 8.22 13.85 -23.74
N GLN A 40 9.50 13.88 -23.39
CA GLN A 40 10.61 13.65 -24.32
C GLN A 40 10.82 12.17 -24.64
N GLN A 41 10.31 11.25 -23.80
CA GLN A 41 10.34 9.81 -24.06
C GLN A 41 9.09 9.38 -24.84
N GLU A 42 9.29 8.77 -26.01
CA GLU A 42 8.19 8.22 -26.81
C GLU A 42 7.42 7.16 -26.01
N GLY A 43 6.10 7.32 -25.93
CA GLY A 43 5.19 6.40 -25.21
C GLY A 43 4.74 6.86 -23.81
N GLN A 44 5.37 7.85 -23.19
CA GLN A 44 5.02 8.31 -21.82
C GLN A 44 4.23 9.63 -21.78
N GLN A 45 3.67 10.07 -22.90
CA GLN A 45 2.91 11.32 -23.00
C GLN A 45 1.68 11.36 -22.07
N ALA A 46 1.04 10.22 -21.82
CA ALA A 46 -0.08 10.13 -20.87
C ALA A 46 0.39 10.39 -19.43
N ALA A 47 1.51 9.80 -19.03
CA ALA A 47 2.10 10.02 -17.71
C ALA A 47 2.57 11.47 -17.55
N GLY A 48 3.20 12.05 -18.58
CA GLY A 48 3.61 13.46 -18.59
C GLY A 48 2.44 14.42 -18.36
N ARG A 49 1.28 14.17 -18.99
CA ARG A 49 0.06 14.99 -18.77
C ARG A 49 -0.47 14.89 -17.33
N VAL A 50 -0.46 13.70 -16.74
CA VAL A 50 -0.90 13.51 -15.35
C VAL A 50 0.05 14.21 -14.37
N LEU A 51 1.38 14.10 -14.59
CA LEU A 51 2.38 14.78 -13.78
C LEU A 51 2.28 16.30 -13.88
N GLU A 52 2.01 16.83 -15.07
CA GLU A 52 1.81 18.26 -15.30
C GLU A 52 0.55 18.77 -14.59
N GLN A 53 -0.56 18.04 -14.68
CA GLN A 53 -1.80 18.36 -13.94
C GLN A 53 -1.57 18.34 -12.42
N ALA A 54 -0.81 17.37 -11.92
CA ALA A 54 -0.45 17.30 -10.49
C ALA A 54 0.43 18.48 -10.07
N ALA A 55 1.44 18.84 -10.88
CA ALA A 55 2.32 19.98 -10.62
C ALA A 55 1.53 21.30 -10.56
N THR A 56 0.63 21.53 -11.53
CA THR A 56 -0.22 22.72 -11.55
C THR A 56 -1.16 22.78 -10.33
N GLY A 57 -1.73 21.63 -9.92
CA GLY A 57 -2.56 21.57 -8.72
C GLY A 57 -1.80 21.89 -7.43
N LEU A 58 -0.56 21.40 -7.29
CA LEU A 58 0.30 21.70 -6.14
C LEU A 58 0.71 23.18 -6.09
N GLU A 59 0.98 23.79 -7.25
CA GLU A 59 1.32 25.22 -7.35
C GLU A 59 0.15 26.10 -6.92
N GLN A 60 -1.07 25.80 -7.41
CA GLN A 60 -2.29 26.46 -6.98
C GLN A 60 -2.55 26.33 -5.48
N LEU A 61 -2.36 25.13 -4.92
CA LEU A 61 -2.47 24.91 -3.47
C LEU A 61 -1.44 25.72 -2.69
N SER A 62 -0.18 25.75 -3.13
CA SER A 62 0.89 26.54 -2.51
C SER A 62 0.54 28.02 -2.47
N ASP A 63 0.05 28.56 -3.60
CA ASP A 63 -0.38 29.95 -3.70
C ASP A 63 -1.57 30.26 -2.79
N MET A 64 -2.57 29.37 -2.72
CA MET A 64 -3.73 29.53 -1.81
C MET A 64 -3.31 29.50 -0.35
N LEU A 65 -2.40 28.60 0.04
CA LEU A 65 -1.85 28.56 1.40
C LEU A 65 -1.09 29.84 1.74
N ARG A 66 -0.27 30.33 0.80
CA ARG A 66 0.51 31.56 0.97
C ARG A 66 -0.39 32.81 1.07
N GLN A 67 -1.48 32.84 0.32
CA GLN A 67 -2.44 33.94 0.30
C GLN A 67 -3.54 33.80 1.38
N ARG A 68 -3.60 32.66 2.08
CA ARG A 68 -4.64 32.31 3.07
C ARG A 68 -6.05 32.32 2.49
N ASP A 69 -6.16 31.91 1.23
CA ASP A 69 -7.39 32.04 0.46
C ASP A 69 -8.15 30.71 0.45
N VAL A 70 -8.85 30.44 1.55
CA VAL A 70 -9.64 29.21 1.72
C VAL A 70 -10.97 29.25 0.98
N ASP A 71 -11.55 30.44 0.78
CA ASP A 71 -12.80 30.61 0.02
C ASP A 71 -12.63 30.17 -1.44
N SER A 72 -11.48 30.46 -2.03
CA SER A 72 -11.13 29.99 -3.38
C SER A 72 -11.12 28.46 -3.50
N LEU A 73 -10.73 27.72 -2.45
CA LEU A 73 -10.77 26.25 -2.46
C LEU A 73 -12.21 25.72 -2.49
N PHE A 74 -13.11 26.34 -1.72
CA PHE A 74 -14.52 25.95 -1.71
C PHE A 74 -15.19 26.25 -3.04
N ASP A 75 -14.87 27.37 -3.67
CA ASP A 75 -15.42 27.75 -4.97
C ASP A 75 -14.97 26.77 -6.06
N GLN A 76 -13.69 26.39 -6.06
CA GLN A 76 -13.15 25.37 -6.97
C GLN A 76 -13.78 23.99 -6.73
N ALA A 77 -13.94 23.57 -5.48
CA ALA A 77 -14.63 22.32 -5.15
C ALA A 77 -16.08 22.31 -5.67
N GLY A 78 -16.80 23.43 -5.53
CA GLY A 78 -18.13 23.61 -6.08
C GLY A 78 -18.15 23.52 -7.62
N SER A 79 -17.15 24.09 -8.28
CA SER A 79 -17.00 24.00 -9.73
C SER A 79 -16.76 22.55 -10.20
N LEU A 80 -15.93 21.78 -9.49
CA LEU A 80 -15.60 20.39 -9.81
C LEU A 80 -16.82 19.48 -9.67
N LEU A 81 -17.65 19.73 -8.65
CA LEU A 81 -18.92 19.04 -8.43
C LEU A 81 -19.85 19.13 -9.65
N ARG A 82 -19.91 20.31 -10.27
CA ARG A 82 -20.80 20.61 -11.40
C ARG A 82 -20.21 20.22 -12.75
N ARG A 83 -18.90 20.40 -12.95
CA ARG A 83 -18.22 20.13 -14.23
C ARG A 83 -17.88 18.65 -14.41
N GLN A 84 -17.42 18.00 -13.35
CA GLN A 84 -16.80 16.67 -13.44
C GLN A 84 -17.16 15.83 -12.20
N PRO A 85 -18.43 15.42 -12.05
CA PRO A 85 -18.89 14.68 -10.87
C PRO A 85 -18.11 13.37 -10.66
N ALA A 86 -17.70 12.69 -11.73
CA ALA A 86 -16.90 11.47 -11.65
C ALA A 86 -15.52 11.69 -11.01
N LEU A 87 -14.82 12.78 -11.35
CA LEU A 87 -13.52 13.09 -10.75
C LEU A 87 -13.66 13.48 -9.29
N PHE A 88 -14.72 14.21 -8.92
CA PHE A 88 -14.96 14.56 -7.53
C PHE A 88 -15.21 13.32 -6.67
N VAL A 89 -16.13 12.44 -7.10
CA VAL A 89 -16.44 11.20 -6.35
C VAL A 89 -15.21 10.29 -6.27
N GLY A 90 -14.52 10.08 -7.39
CA GLY A 90 -13.29 9.27 -7.42
C GLY A 90 -12.20 9.85 -6.52
N GLY A 91 -12.02 11.18 -6.53
CA GLY A 91 -11.08 11.89 -5.66
C GLY A 91 -11.44 11.77 -4.18
N ALA A 92 -12.70 11.96 -3.81
CA ALA A 92 -13.16 11.85 -2.44
C ALA A 92 -12.95 10.44 -1.87
N VAL A 93 -13.27 9.40 -2.64
CA VAL A 93 -13.03 8.00 -2.26
C VAL A 93 -11.53 7.72 -2.10
N ALA A 94 -10.70 8.19 -3.03
CA ALA A 94 -9.25 8.02 -2.97
C ALA A 94 -8.66 8.70 -1.72
N VAL A 95 -9.06 9.94 -1.43
CA VAL A 95 -8.65 10.66 -0.22
C VAL A 95 -9.09 9.91 1.03
N GLY A 96 -10.35 9.45 1.09
CA GLY A 96 -10.87 8.66 2.21
C GLY A 96 -10.07 7.38 2.45
N PHE A 97 -9.69 6.67 1.38
CA PHE A 97 -8.84 5.48 1.48
C PHE A 97 -7.44 5.81 2.00
N LEU A 98 -6.80 6.87 1.49
CA LEU A 98 -5.49 7.32 1.97
C LEU A 98 -5.52 7.72 3.44
N LEU A 99 -6.57 8.42 3.85
CA LEU A 99 -6.80 8.75 5.26
C LEU A 99 -6.99 7.48 6.09
N SER A 100 -7.86 6.56 5.68
CA SER A 100 -8.08 5.27 6.37
C SER A 100 -6.77 4.50 6.52
N ARG A 101 -5.94 4.48 5.47
CA ARG A 101 -4.63 3.85 5.48
C ARG A 101 -3.66 4.56 6.42
N PHE A 102 -3.64 5.89 6.46
CA PHE A 102 -2.82 6.64 7.41
C PHE A 102 -3.26 6.37 8.85
N PHE A 103 -4.55 6.47 9.17
CA PHE A 103 -5.06 6.19 10.51
C PHE A 103 -4.80 4.74 10.96
N LYS A 104 -5.06 3.73 10.11
CA LYS A 104 -4.76 2.33 10.41
C LYS A 104 -3.26 2.07 10.53
N SER A 105 -2.43 2.78 9.76
CA SER A 105 -0.97 2.69 9.81
C SER A 105 -0.35 3.45 10.99
N SER A 106 -0.99 4.50 11.49
CA SER A 106 -0.49 5.35 12.57
C SER A 106 -0.86 4.83 13.97
N GLY A 107 -1.81 3.92 14.07
CA GLY A 107 -1.98 3.09 15.26
C GLY A 107 -3.41 2.72 15.58
N VAL A 108 -3.74 1.45 15.35
CA VAL A 108 -4.36 0.62 16.39
C VAL A 108 -3.66 -0.73 16.30
N ARG A 109 -2.84 -1.05 17.31
CA ARG A 109 -2.56 -2.44 17.67
C ARG A 109 -3.90 -3.01 18.12
N GLN A 110 -4.74 -3.37 17.16
CA GLN A 110 -5.97 -4.10 17.44
C GLN A 110 -5.42 -5.46 17.84
N ARG A 111 -5.32 -5.66 19.15
CA ARG A 111 -5.20 -6.97 19.74
C ARG A 111 -6.45 -7.68 19.23
N ASP A 112 -6.30 -8.53 18.22
CA ASP A 112 -7.25 -9.58 17.92
C ASP A 112 -7.33 -10.45 19.17
N ARG A 113 -8.19 -10.03 20.10
CA ARG A 113 -8.71 -10.83 21.20
C ARG A 113 -10.09 -11.26 20.73
N GLY A 114 -10.09 -12.22 19.82
CA GLY A 114 -11.22 -13.06 19.47
C GLY A 114 -10.91 -14.47 19.94
N GLU A 115 -10.71 -14.60 21.25
CA GLU A 115 -10.74 -15.87 21.96
C GLU A 115 -12.22 -16.27 22.01
N TYR A 116 -12.65 -17.02 20.99
CA TYR A 116 -13.94 -17.70 20.99
C TYR A 116 -13.68 -19.14 21.41
N ASP A 117 -13.54 -19.30 22.72
CA ASP A 117 -14.14 -20.36 23.53
C ASP A 117 -14.14 -21.79 22.93
N GLU A 118 -12.98 -22.41 22.98
CA GLU A 118 -12.79 -23.85 23.11
C GLU A 118 -13.27 -24.32 24.50
N ALA A 119 -14.57 -24.24 24.81
CA ALA A 119 -15.07 -24.69 26.13
C ALA A 119 -16.57 -25.00 26.17
N TYR A 120 -17.04 -25.90 25.29
CA TYR A 120 -18.12 -26.82 25.63
C TYR A 120 -17.61 -28.22 25.27
N GLU A 121 -16.90 -28.87 26.19
CA GLU A 121 -17.50 -29.91 27.04
C GLU A 121 -18.40 -30.82 26.19
N GLY A 122 -17.91 -31.98 25.76
CA GLY A 122 -17.53 -33.00 26.73
C GLY A 122 -18.76 -33.59 27.43
N MET A 123 -19.93 -33.63 26.79
CA MET A 123 -21.03 -34.46 27.28
C MET A 123 -22.02 -34.85 26.17
N ALA A 124 -21.73 -35.95 25.48
CA ALA A 124 -22.70 -37.00 25.08
C ALA A 124 -22.17 -37.83 23.90
N ALA A 125 -21.64 -39.02 24.19
CA ALA A 125 -21.91 -40.26 23.46
C ALA A 125 -21.05 -41.39 24.03
N THR A 126 -21.62 -42.16 24.95
CA THR A 126 -21.24 -43.56 25.17
C THR A 126 -22.04 -44.45 24.21
N PRO A 127 -21.75 -45.75 24.09
CA PRO A 127 -20.62 -46.39 23.43
C PRO A 127 -21.12 -47.25 22.23
N GLU A 128 -20.40 -47.26 21.11
CA GLU A 128 -20.63 -48.25 20.05
C GLU A 128 -19.34 -49.05 19.79
N GLU A 129 -19.19 -50.07 20.63
CA GLU A 129 -18.36 -51.24 20.41
C GLU A 129 -18.94 -52.01 19.22
N GLU A 130 -18.55 -51.69 17.99
CA GLU A 130 -18.68 -52.67 16.91
C GLU A 130 -17.73 -52.43 15.73
N ALA A 131 -16.97 -53.49 15.44
CA ALA A 131 -16.54 -53.85 14.09
C ALA A 131 -15.48 -52.98 13.39
N SER A 132 -14.22 -53.18 13.76
CA SER A 132 -13.17 -53.29 12.72
C SER A 132 -12.11 -54.33 13.10
N ARG A 133 -12.50 -55.60 12.98
CA ARG A 133 -11.58 -56.65 12.55
C ARG A 133 -10.88 -56.20 11.27
N ARG A 134 -9.58 -56.52 11.13
CA ARG A 134 -8.76 -56.50 9.89
C ARG A 134 -8.42 -55.07 9.43
N TYR A 135 -7.16 -54.65 9.30
CA TYR A 135 -5.96 -55.28 8.74
C TYR A 135 -4.74 -54.76 9.54
N VAL A 136 -3.90 -55.62 10.14
CA VAL A 136 -2.75 -56.30 9.51
C VAL A 136 -1.77 -55.35 8.83
N THR A 137 -0.54 -55.40 9.34
CA THR A 137 0.73 -54.97 8.73
C THR A 137 0.95 -53.46 8.69
N GLY A 138 2.06 -52.90 9.13
CA GLY A 138 3.31 -53.49 9.57
C GLY A 138 4.33 -52.35 9.63
N ALA A 139 5.15 -52.40 10.68
CA ALA A 139 6.49 -51.83 10.75
C ALA A 139 6.70 -50.32 10.56
N HIS A 140 7.22 -49.74 11.64
CA HIS A 140 8.04 -48.54 11.71
C HIS A 140 9.06 -48.42 10.56
N ALA A 141 9.23 -47.21 10.04
CA ALA A 141 10.45 -46.76 9.38
C ALA A 141 10.77 -45.33 9.84
N ASP A 142 11.91 -45.19 10.52
CA ASP A 142 12.57 -43.96 10.91
C ASP A 142 12.99 -43.12 9.68
N PRO A 143 12.99 -41.78 9.77
CA PRO A 143 13.48 -40.89 8.71
C PRO A 143 14.97 -40.57 8.89
N ASP A 144 15.82 -41.24 8.14
CA ASP A 144 17.19 -40.78 7.85
C ASP A 144 17.48 -41.03 6.37
N GLU A 145 17.10 -40.09 5.51
CA GLU A 145 17.51 -40.08 4.10
C GLU A 145 18.38 -38.84 3.83
N VAL A 146 19.66 -39.02 4.17
CA VAL A 146 20.77 -38.18 3.70
C VAL A 146 21.25 -38.68 2.33
N ALA A 147 21.46 -37.69 1.47
CA ALA A 147 22.48 -37.65 0.42
C ALA A 147 22.35 -38.59 -0.79
N ALA A 148 21.96 -37.92 -1.88
CA ALA A 148 22.75 -37.82 -3.10
C ALA A 148 23.01 -39.12 -3.87
N GLY A 149 22.16 -39.32 -4.88
CA GLY A 149 22.22 -40.39 -5.85
C GLY A 149 23.56 -40.53 -6.55
N ASP A 150 24.12 -41.72 -6.38
CA ASP A 150 25.14 -42.32 -7.22
C ASP A 150 24.44 -42.97 -8.43
N ARG A 151 24.77 -42.53 -9.66
CA ARG A 151 24.39 -43.22 -10.90
C ARG A 151 25.66 -43.77 -11.51
N ALA A 152 25.94 -45.03 -11.20
CA ALA A 152 26.84 -45.87 -11.95
C ALA A 152 26.04 -46.71 -12.97
N ALA A 153 26.47 -46.68 -14.23
CA ALA A 153 26.56 -47.81 -15.15
C ALA A 153 26.94 -47.23 -16.53
N ASP A 154 28.17 -47.36 -16.98
CA ASP A 154 28.73 -48.60 -17.56
C ASP A 154 28.10 -48.93 -18.92
N SER A 155 28.83 -48.59 -19.98
CA SER A 155 28.91 -49.42 -21.20
C SER A 155 30.05 -48.94 -22.12
N ALA A 156 31.11 -49.73 -22.13
CA ALA A 156 31.85 -50.19 -23.31
C ALA A 156 32.51 -49.20 -24.31
N MET A 157 33.84 -49.20 -24.29
CA MET A 157 34.78 -49.00 -25.42
C MET A 157 34.49 -50.00 -26.57
N PRO A 158 34.90 -49.82 -27.87
CA PRO A 158 36.27 -49.45 -28.29
C PRO A 158 36.45 -48.69 -29.64
N GLY A 159 37.70 -48.30 -29.92
CA GLY A 159 38.22 -47.89 -31.25
C GLY A 159 38.75 -46.45 -31.25
N GLY A 160 40.00 -46.13 -31.56
CA GLY A 160 40.98 -46.80 -32.39
C GLY A 160 41.25 -45.96 -33.65
N ARG A 161 42.48 -45.42 -33.73
CA ARG A 161 43.22 -44.89 -34.90
C ARG A 161 43.13 -43.40 -35.21
N ASP A 162 44.30 -42.76 -35.08
CA ASP A 162 45.08 -42.10 -36.14
C ASP A 162 44.32 -41.25 -37.16
N PHE A 163 44.61 -39.95 -37.21
CA PHE A 163 45.46 -39.30 -38.24
C PHE A 163 45.78 -37.85 -37.83
#